data_AF-A0A921MLZ1-F1
#
_entry.id   AF-A0A921MLZ1-F1
#
_cell.length_a   1.000
_cell.length_b   1.000
_cell.length_c   1.000
_cell.angle_alpha   90.00
_cell.angle_beta   90.00
_cell.angle_gamma   90.00
#
_symmetry.space_group_name_H-M   'P 1'
#
loop_
_entity.id
_entity.type
_entity.pdbx_description
1 polymer ?
#
loop_
_entity_poly.entity_id
_entity_poly.type
_entity_poly.pdbx_seq_one_letter_code
_entity_poly.pdbx_strand_id
1 'polypeptide(L)'
;MMKYFHSWSGGKDSTAAIILDHIHGLPPSRIVFCEVMYDRKNGISGELPEHIDFVKNVAIPKFAEWGFTVDLITAETDYLENFFHVISKSRNGNNGKMRGFPLSGRCTIQRDCKLKPIGDYYKRLGQKPADFTQYVGVAIDEPERLERLRGTNKVSLLERYGYTEKMALELCKEYGLLSPIYQYTSRGAAGSARISVFPKWPI
;
A
#
# COMPACT_ATOMS: atom_id res chain seq x y z
N MET A 1 -4.25 -25.79 4.40
CA MET A 1 -2.91 -25.23 4.70
C MET A 1 -3.04 -23.72 4.72
N MET A 2 -2.52 -23.06 5.76
CA MET A 2 -2.57 -21.60 5.90
C MET A 2 -1.77 -20.92 4.78
N LYS A 3 -2.32 -19.88 4.16
CA LYS A 3 -1.62 -19.07 3.15
C LYS A 3 -1.03 -17.80 3.77
N TYR A 4 0.02 -17.26 3.16
CA TYR A 4 0.69 -16.06 3.62
C TYR A 4 0.79 -15.02 2.51
N PHE A 5 0.47 -13.77 2.83
CA PHE A 5 0.53 -12.66 1.88
C PHE A 5 1.21 -11.44 2.51
N HIS A 6 2.12 -10.79 1.79
CA HIS A 6 2.61 -9.46 2.16
C HIS A 6 1.68 -8.39 1.60
N SER A 7 1.24 -7.48 2.47
CA SER A 7 0.60 -6.24 2.08
C SER A 7 1.68 -5.19 1.81
N TRP A 8 2.11 -5.07 0.56
CA TRP A 8 3.26 -4.26 0.19
C TRP A 8 2.85 -2.96 -0.50
N SER A 9 3.42 -1.84 -0.05
CA SER A 9 3.16 -0.52 -0.63
C SER A 9 4.39 0.11 -1.27
N GLY A 10 5.52 -0.60 -1.36
CA GLY A 10 6.80 -0.03 -1.78
C GLY A 10 7.47 0.90 -0.76
N GLY A 11 6.82 1.15 0.39
CA GLY A 11 7.40 1.95 1.47
C GLY A 11 8.43 1.16 2.28
N LYS A 12 9.28 1.88 3.03
CA LYS A 12 10.38 1.31 3.84
C LYS A 12 9.90 0.19 4.77
N ASP A 13 8.83 0.40 5.53
CA ASP A 13 8.40 -0.56 6.55
C ASP A 13 7.84 -1.83 5.91
N SER A 14 7.02 -1.67 4.86
CA SER A 14 6.46 -2.82 4.12
C SER A 14 7.51 -3.58 3.32
N THR A 15 8.57 -2.91 2.88
CA THR A 15 9.70 -3.53 2.17
C THR A 15 10.61 -4.26 3.14
N ALA A 16 10.91 -3.66 4.30
CA ALA A 16 11.62 -4.30 5.39
C ALA A 16 10.92 -5.58 5.87
N ALA A 17 9.59 -5.62 5.90
CA ALA A 17 8.85 -6.84 6.22
C ALA A 17 9.16 -7.99 5.26
N ILE A 18 9.29 -7.72 3.96
CA ILE A 18 9.66 -8.73 2.95
C ILE A 18 11.12 -9.15 3.11
N ILE A 19 12.02 -8.21 3.38
CA ILE A 19 13.43 -8.52 3.66
C ILE A 19 13.54 -9.44 4.88
N LEU A 20 12.77 -9.18 5.95
CA LEU A 20 12.74 -10.03 7.14
C LEU A 20 12.16 -11.41 6.86
N ASP A 21 11.13 -11.52 6.02
CA ASP A 21 10.64 -12.82 5.53
C ASP A 21 11.78 -13.61 4.86
N HIS A 22 12.50 -12.97 3.94
CA HIS A 22 13.63 -13.56 3.24
C HIS A 22 14.75 -14.02 4.17
N ILE A 23 15.20 -13.14 5.09
CA ILE A 23 16.28 -13.43 6.05
C ILE A 23 15.94 -14.64 6.93
N HIS A 24 14.69 -14.72 7.39
CA HIS A 24 14.26 -15.73 8.37
C HIS A 24 13.67 -17.00 7.73
N GLY A 25 13.58 -17.06 6.40
CA GLY A 25 13.06 -18.24 5.69
C GLY A 25 11.64 -18.59 6.10
N LEU A 26 10.73 -17.60 6.15
CA LEU A 26 9.35 -17.83 6.55
C LEU A 26 8.62 -18.76 5.56
N PRO A 27 7.45 -19.33 5.93
CA PRO A 27 6.67 -20.15 5.03
C PRO A 27 6.35 -19.41 3.71
N PRO A 28 6.25 -20.12 2.57
CA PRO A 28 6.04 -19.49 1.27
C PRO A 28 4.90 -18.48 1.27
N SER A 29 5.22 -17.25 0.85
CA SER A 29 4.30 -16.12 0.86
C SER A 29 4.24 -15.44 -0.52
N ARG A 30 3.12 -14.76 -0.81
CA ARG A 30 2.94 -13.93 -2.02
C ARG A 30 2.96 -12.47 -1.66
N ILE A 31 3.54 -11.63 -2.50
CA ILE A 31 3.56 -10.19 -2.29
C ILE A 31 2.42 -9.55 -3.08
N VAL A 32 1.57 -8.77 -2.43
CA VAL A 32 0.46 -8.06 -3.08
C VAL A 32 0.77 -6.58 -3.10
N PHE A 33 0.90 -6.01 -4.30
CA PHE A 33 1.04 -4.57 -4.52
C PHE A 33 -0.20 -4.05 -5.25
N CYS A 34 -0.85 -3.03 -4.67
CA CYS A 34 -1.96 -2.36 -5.32
C CYS A 34 -1.51 -1.02 -5.91
N GLU A 35 -1.35 -0.97 -7.23
CA GLU A 35 -1.07 0.27 -7.94
C GLU A 35 -2.35 1.09 -8.05
N VAL A 36 -2.36 2.24 -7.38
CA VAL A 36 -3.44 3.22 -7.50
C VAL A 36 -3.21 4.00 -8.78
N MET A 37 -4.16 3.94 -9.72
CA MET A 37 -4.06 4.65 -10.99
C MET A 37 -4.65 6.06 -10.87
N TYR A 38 -3.99 7.05 -11.48
CA TYR A 38 -4.52 8.40 -11.64
C TYR A 38 -5.48 8.45 -12.83
N ASP A 39 -5.00 7.96 -13.98
CA ASP A 39 -5.75 7.86 -15.22
C ASP A 39 -5.41 6.52 -15.88
N ARG A 40 -6.32 5.56 -15.80
CA ARG A 40 -6.14 4.22 -16.36
C ARG A 40 -6.09 4.24 -17.88
N LYS A 41 -6.89 5.10 -18.50
CA LYS A 41 -7.00 5.17 -19.97
C LYS A 41 -5.67 5.55 -20.59
N ASN A 42 -4.92 6.44 -19.94
CA ASN A 42 -3.61 6.91 -20.41
C ASN A 42 -2.43 6.22 -19.71
N GLY A 43 -2.67 5.22 -18.86
CA GLY A 43 -1.60 4.49 -18.17
C GLY A 43 -0.84 5.31 -17.12
N ILE A 44 -1.47 6.36 -16.56
CA ILE A 44 -0.83 7.26 -15.60
C ILE A 44 -1.05 6.73 -14.19
N SER A 45 0.04 6.38 -13.51
CA SER A 45 0.02 5.97 -12.11
C SER A 45 -0.31 7.15 -11.19
N GLY A 46 -1.01 6.86 -10.09
CA GLY A 46 -1.22 7.80 -8.98
C GLY A 46 -0.09 7.77 -7.93
N GLU A 47 0.84 6.84 -8.08
CA GLU A 47 2.11 6.84 -7.36
C GLU A 47 3.08 7.86 -8.00
N LEU A 48 4.09 8.31 -7.25
CA LEU A 48 5.14 9.13 -7.86
C LEU A 48 5.89 8.33 -8.94
N PRO A 49 6.30 8.96 -10.06
CA PRO A 49 7.03 8.28 -11.13
C PRO A 49 8.26 7.51 -10.64
N GLU A 50 9.08 8.12 -9.77
CA GLU A 50 10.28 7.49 -9.22
C GLU A 50 9.94 6.33 -8.29
N HIS A 51 8.77 6.39 -7.64
CA HIS A 51 8.32 5.33 -6.76
C HIS A 51 7.84 4.11 -7.55
N ILE A 52 7.02 4.33 -8.58
CA ILE A 52 6.50 3.23 -9.37
C ILE A 52 7.59 2.58 -10.22
N ASP A 53 8.56 3.37 -10.69
CA ASP A 53 9.77 2.88 -11.35
C ASP A 53 10.57 1.98 -10.39
N PHE A 54 10.85 2.44 -9.17
CA PHE A 54 11.48 1.62 -8.14
C PHE A 54 10.72 0.32 -7.87
N VAL A 55 9.39 0.38 -7.73
CA VAL A 55 8.56 -0.81 -7.49
C VAL A 55 8.70 -1.81 -8.65
N LYS A 56 8.48 -1.37 -9.88
CA LYS A 56 8.38 -2.27 -11.05
C LYS A 56 9.74 -2.75 -11.56
N ASN A 57 10.74 -1.88 -11.53
CA ASN A 57 12.01 -2.11 -12.21
C ASN A 57 13.17 -2.45 -11.26
N VAL A 58 13.01 -2.24 -9.94
CA VAL A 58 14.04 -2.57 -8.94
C VAL A 58 13.54 -3.63 -7.97
N ALA A 59 12.47 -3.34 -7.22
CA ALA A 59 12.03 -4.17 -6.12
C ALA A 59 11.37 -5.49 -6.57
N ILE A 60 10.46 -5.45 -7.55
CA ILE A 60 9.81 -6.67 -8.07
C ILE A 60 10.82 -7.68 -8.64
N PRO A 61 11.76 -7.27 -9.52
CA PRO A 61 12.82 -8.18 -9.99
C PRO A 61 13.61 -8.78 -8.83
N LYS A 62 13.98 -7.97 -7.82
CA LYS A 62 14.73 -8.46 -6.67
C LYS A 62 13.96 -9.48 -5.84
N PHE A 63 12.66 -9.27 -5.64
CA PHE A 63 11.82 -10.24 -4.93
C PHE A 63 11.63 -11.54 -5.73
N ALA A 64 11.56 -11.45 -7.06
CA ALA A 64 11.51 -12.63 -7.91
C ALA A 64 12.80 -13.47 -7.84
N GLU A 65 13.97 -12.83 -7.78
CA GLU A 65 15.26 -13.50 -7.52
C GLU A 65 15.26 -14.27 -6.19
N TRP A 66 14.59 -13.74 -5.18
CA TRP A 66 14.42 -14.37 -3.87
C TRP A 66 13.32 -15.44 -3.83
N GLY A 67 12.65 -15.70 -4.96
CA GLY A 67 11.61 -16.72 -5.08
C GLY A 67 10.20 -16.25 -4.70
N PHE A 68 9.99 -14.96 -4.45
CA PHE A 68 8.65 -14.44 -4.20
C PHE A 68 7.85 -14.28 -5.49
N THR A 69 6.57 -14.62 -5.43
CA THR A 69 5.60 -14.20 -6.44
C THR A 69 5.02 -12.84 -6.06
N VAL A 70 5.15 -11.84 -6.94
CA VAL A 70 4.51 -10.52 -6.76
C VAL A 70 3.27 -10.41 -7.63
N ASP A 71 2.13 -10.14 -7.00
CA ASP A 71 0.88 -9.80 -7.65
C ASP A 71 0.70 -8.29 -7.69
N LEU A 72 0.86 -7.73 -8.89
CA LEU A 72 0.50 -6.34 -9.18
C LEU A 72 -0.99 -6.28 -9.51
N ILE A 73 -1.76 -5.57 -8.69
CA ILE A 73 -3.20 -5.38 -8.89
C ILE A 73 -3.53 -3.91 -9.03
N THR A 74 -4.57 -3.62 -9.81
CA THR A 74 -5.14 -2.28 -9.98
C THR A 74 -6.64 -2.35 -9.77
N ALA A 75 -7.25 -1.23 -9.36
CA ALA A 75 -8.70 -1.12 -9.38
C ALA A 75 -9.23 -1.03 -10.83
N GLU A 76 -10.51 -1.36 -10.98
CA GLU A 76 -11.28 -1.07 -12.19
C GLU A 76 -11.57 0.42 -12.33
N THR A 77 -11.44 1.18 -11.25
CA THR A 77 -11.62 2.63 -11.23
C THR A 77 -10.35 3.38 -10.87
N ASP A 78 -10.26 4.65 -11.28
CA ASP A 78 -9.10 5.51 -11.05
C ASP A 78 -9.44 6.82 -10.35
N TYR A 79 -8.43 7.68 -10.19
CA TYR A 79 -8.58 8.97 -9.55
C TYR A 79 -9.54 9.88 -10.32
N LEU A 80 -9.39 10.00 -11.63
CA LEU A 80 -10.21 10.90 -12.46
C LEU A 80 -11.68 10.47 -12.46
N GLU A 81 -11.96 9.17 -12.61
CA GLU A 81 -13.31 8.63 -12.51
C GLU A 81 -13.94 8.92 -11.14
N ASN A 82 -13.16 8.77 -10.06
CA ASN A 82 -13.62 9.11 -8.72
C ASN A 82 -13.88 10.61 -8.56
N PHE A 83 -13.01 11.45 -9.14
CA PHE A 83 -13.08 12.90 -9.04
C PHE A 83 -14.31 13.44 -9.77
N PHE A 84 -14.53 12.99 -11.00
CA PHE A 84 -15.66 13.38 -11.85
C PHE A 84 -16.94 12.59 -11.57
N HIS A 85 -16.92 11.64 -10.63
CA HIS A 85 -18.09 10.85 -10.28
C HIS A 85 -19.26 11.73 -9.85
N VAL A 86 -20.37 11.65 -10.60
CA VAL A 86 -21.63 12.31 -10.25
C VAL A 86 -22.33 11.50 -9.16
N ILE A 87 -22.54 12.12 -8.01
CA ILE A 87 -23.13 11.47 -6.85
C ILE A 87 -24.62 11.20 -7.13
N SER A 88 -25.04 9.94 -6.97
CA SER A 88 -26.43 9.52 -7.19
C SER A 88 -27.16 9.05 -5.91
N LYS A 89 -26.41 8.78 -4.83
CA LYS A 89 -26.94 8.23 -3.57
C LYS A 89 -26.40 8.96 -2.34
N SER A 90 -26.65 10.26 -2.27
CA SER A 90 -26.29 11.10 -1.12
C SER A 90 -27.38 11.10 -0.06
N ARG A 91 -26.98 10.98 1.21
CA ARG A 91 -27.84 11.27 2.38
C ARG A 91 -27.86 12.76 2.74
N ASN A 92 -26.99 13.58 2.14
CA ASN A 92 -26.78 14.98 2.50
C ASN A 92 -27.18 15.93 1.36
N GLY A 93 -28.07 15.51 0.46
CA GLY A 93 -28.54 16.37 -0.64
C GLY A 93 -27.50 16.70 -1.72
N ASN A 94 -26.42 15.93 -1.84
CA ASN A 94 -25.39 16.16 -2.87
C ASN A 94 -25.65 15.40 -4.19
N ASN A 95 -26.85 14.88 -4.40
CA ASN A 95 -27.18 14.21 -5.66
C ASN A 95 -27.03 15.17 -6.85
N GLY A 96 -26.45 14.69 -7.95
CA GLY A 96 -26.15 15.49 -9.14
C GLY A 96 -24.85 16.30 -9.07
N LYS A 97 -24.19 16.39 -7.91
CA LYS A 97 -22.88 17.05 -7.78
C LYS A 97 -21.74 16.08 -8.09
N MET A 98 -20.65 16.60 -8.65
CA MET A 98 -19.39 15.86 -8.74
C MET A 98 -18.79 15.66 -7.35
N ARG A 99 -18.14 14.52 -7.14
CA ARG A 99 -17.47 14.18 -5.88
C ARG A 99 -16.29 15.11 -5.58
N GLY A 100 -15.50 15.47 -6.60
CA GLY A 100 -14.35 16.35 -6.47
C GLY A 100 -13.21 15.75 -5.64
N PHE A 101 -12.41 16.61 -5.02
CA PHE A 101 -11.22 16.19 -4.26
C PHE A 101 -11.57 15.32 -3.04
N PRO A 102 -10.82 14.23 -2.79
CA PRO A 102 -11.06 13.38 -1.63
C PRO A 102 -10.73 14.11 -0.33
N LEU A 103 -11.57 13.90 0.69
CA LEU A 103 -11.35 14.42 2.03
C LEU A 103 -10.38 13.54 2.83
N SER A 104 -9.48 14.16 3.59
CA SER A 104 -8.61 13.46 4.54
C SER A 104 -9.43 12.63 5.55
N GLY A 105 -9.01 11.39 5.80
CA GLY A 105 -9.72 10.45 6.68
C GLY A 105 -11.03 9.86 6.09
N ARG A 106 -11.48 10.32 4.93
CA ARG A 106 -12.62 9.78 4.16
C ARG A 106 -12.25 9.63 2.68
N CYS A 107 -11.00 9.27 2.42
CA CYS A 107 -10.44 9.24 1.09
C CYS A 107 -11.10 8.14 0.26
N THR A 108 -11.96 8.53 -0.69
CA THR A 108 -12.63 7.60 -1.58
C THR A 108 -11.65 6.86 -2.47
N ILE A 109 -10.51 7.47 -2.79
CA ILE A 109 -9.42 6.82 -3.52
C ILE A 109 -8.84 5.66 -2.71
N GLN A 110 -8.63 5.82 -1.41
CA GLN A 110 -8.18 4.70 -0.56
C GLN A 110 -9.22 3.58 -0.51
N ARG A 111 -10.51 3.92 -0.42
CA ARG A 111 -11.58 2.92 -0.39
C ARG A 111 -11.71 2.18 -1.73
N ASP A 112 -11.88 2.93 -2.82
CA ASP A 112 -12.29 2.43 -4.13
C ASP A 112 -11.09 1.94 -4.95
N CYS A 113 -9.94 2.64 -4.87
CA CYS A 113 -8.76 2.36 -5.69
C CYS A 113 -7.68 1.54 -4.97
N LYS A 114 -7.79 1.31 -3.65
CA LYS A 114 -6.78 0.55 -2.87
C LYS A 114 -7.36 -0.59 -2.05
N LEU A 115 -8.30 -0.31 -1.13
CA LEU A 115 -8.83 -1.33 -0.24
C LEU A 115 -9.78 -2.31 -0.97
N LYS A 116 -10.65 -1.79 -1.84
CA LYS A 116 -11.55 -2.60 -2.66
C LYS A 116 -10.81 -3.60 -3.56
N PRO A 117 -9.84 -3.20 -4.42
CA PRO A 117 -9.15 -4.17 -5.28
C PRO A 117 -8.38 -5.24 -4.49
N ILE A 118 -7.76 -4.90 -3.35
CA ILE A 118 -7.12 -5.87 -2.46
C ILE A 118 -8.14 -6.87 -1.92
N GLY A 119 -9.28 -6.38 -1.42
CA GLY A 119 -10.36 -7.24 -0.93
C GLY A 119 -10.92 -8.16 -2.01
N ASP A 120 -11.12 -7.65 -3.22
CA ASP A 120 -11.63 -8.43 -4.34
C ASP A 120 -10.60 -9.44 -4.86
N TYR A 121 -9.30 -9.13 -4.78
CA TYR A 121 -8.24 -10.09 -5.06
C TYR A 121 -8.34 -11.32 -4.15
N TYR A 122 -8.45 -11.14 -2.83
CA TYR A 122 -8.58 -12.27 -1.90
C TYR A 122 -9.87 -13.08 -2.14
N LYS A 123 -10.98 -12.41 -2.44
CA LYS A 123 -12.25 -13.08 -2.79
C LYS A 123 -12.12 -13.92 -4.06
N ARG A 124 -11.46 -13.42 -5.10
CA ARG A 124 -11.22 -14.18 -6.34
C ARG A 124 -10.36 -15.43 -6.10
N LEU A 125 -9.46 -15.38 -5.12
CA LEU A 125 -8.68 -16.53 -4.67
C LEU A 125 -9.46 -17.46 -3.71
N GLY A 126 -10.74 -17.19 -3.47
CA GLY A 126 -11.58 -17.95 -2.54
C GLY A 126 -11.12 -17.87 -1.08
N GLN A 127 -10.32 -16.86 -0.72
CA GLN A 127 -9.75 -16.72 0.62
C GLN A 127 -10.67 -15.92 1.54
N LYS A 128 -11.03 -16.49 2.70
CA LYS A 128 -11.63 -15.75 3.82
C LYS A 128 -10.51 -15.30 4.76
N PRO A 129 -10.72 -14.25 5.57
CA PRO A 129 -9.69 -13.76 6.51
C PRO A 129 -9.12 -14.83 7.45
N ALA A 130 -9.87 -15.88 7.77
CA ALA A 130 -9.41 -17.00 8.61
C ALA A 130 -8.46 -17.98 7.87
N ASP A 131 -8.41 -17.93 6.54
CA ASP A 131 -7.68 -18.90 5.70
C ASP A 131 -6.24 -18.45 5.39
N PHE A 132 -5.90 -17.19 5.70
CA PHE A 132 -4.59 -16.62 5.42
C PHE A 132 -4.12 -15.60 6.46
N THR A 133 -2.81 -15.49 6.59
CA THR A 133 -2.14 -14.45 7.38
C THR A 133 -1.59 -13.36 6.45
N GLN A 134 -1.76 -12.10 6.86
CA GLN A 134 -1.21 -10.95 6.15
C GLN A 134 -0.01 -10.37 6.91
N TYR A 135 1.16 -10.40 6.28
CA TYR A 135 2.32 -9.68 6.75
C TYR A 135 2.21 -8.20 6.40
N VAL A 136 2.46 -7.35 7.39
CA VAL A 136 2.44 -5.89 7.27
C VAL A 136 3.72 -5.28 7.86
N GLY A 137 4.09 -4.11 7.35
CA GLY A 137 5.18 -3.30 7.91
C GLY A 137 4.65 -2.27 8.90
N VAL A 138 4.59 -2.63 10.19
CA VAL A 138 4.27 -1.69 11.29
C VAL A 138 5.35 -1.80 12.35
N ALA A 139 6.09 -0.74 12.60
CA ALA A 139 7.26 -0.83 13.45
C ALA A 139 6.91 -0.96 14.94
N ILE A 140 7.87 -1.46 15.74
CA ILE A 140 7.67 -1.69 17.19
C ILE A 140 7.42 -0.38 17.97
N ASP A 141 7.92 0.75 17.45
CA ASP A 141 7.74 2.10 17.96
C ASP A 141 6.42 2.76 17.52
N GLU A 142 5.49 2.00 16.91
CA GLU A 142 4.16 2.44 16.51
C GLU A 142 3.02 1.73 17.29
N PRO A 143 2.94 1.84 18.63
CA PRO A 143 2.09 1.00 19.48
C PRO A 143 0.59 1.13 19.15
N GLU A 144 0.10 2.33 18.84
CA GLU A 144 -1.30 2.52 18.46
C GLU A 144 -1.68 1.79 17.16
N ARG A 145 -0.75 1.69 16.21
CA ARG A 145 -0.98 0.96 14.96
C ARG A 145 -0.93 -0.53 15.18
N LEU A 146 -0.04 -1.01 16.06
CA LEU A 146 0.06 -2.42 16.44
C LEU A 146 -1.19 -2.92 17.17
N GLU A 147 -1.76 -2.10 18.05
CA GLU A 147 -2.99 -2.43 18.76
C GLU A 147 -4.15 -2.66 17.79
N ARG A 148 -4.23 -1.86 16.71
CA ARG A 148 -5.23 -2.05 15.64
C ARG A 148 -5.06 -3.35 14.84
N LEU A 149 -3.93 -4.04 14.95
CA LEU A 149 -3.70 -5.34 14.32
C LEU A 149 -4.17 -6.50 15.20
N ARG A 150 -4.28 -6.29 16.51
CA ARG A 150 -4.72 -7.33 17.45
C ARG A 150 -6.12 -7.81 17.09
N GLY A 151 -6.35 -9.13 17.17
CA GLY A 151 -7.62 -9.75 16.79
C GLY A 151 -7.91 -9.78 15.29
N THR A 152 -6.96 -9.37 14.44
CA THR A 152 -7.07 -9.48 12.97
C THR A 152 -6.19 -10.60 12.43
N ASN A 153 -6.32 -10.91 11.13
CA ASN A 153 -5.42 -11.86 10.46
C ASN A 153 -4.07 -11.24 10.03
N LYS A 154 -3.74 -10.05 10.53
CA LYS A 154 -2.52 -9.31 10.19
C LYS A 154 -1.45 -9.51 11.26
N VAL A 155 -0.22 -9.65 10.82
CA VAL A 155 0.96 -9.80 11.66
C VAL A 155 2.01 -8.79 11.20
N SER A 156 2.52 -7.98 12.12
CA SER A 156 3.69 -7.17 11.82
C SER A 156 4.97 -7.99 11.96
N LEU A 157 5.74 -8.08 10.88
CA LEU A 157 7.07 -8.70 10.94
C LEU A 157 8.09 -7.79 11.62
N LEU A 158 7.92 -6.47 11.52
CA LEU A 158 8.80 -5.53 12.21
C LEU A 158 8.62 -5.64 13.73
N GLU A 159 7.38 -5.76 14.21
CA GLU A 159 7.13 -6.04 15.63
C GLU A 159 7.74 -7.37 16.05
N ARG A 160 7.48 -8.43 15.28
CA ARG A 160 7.97 -9.80 15.58
C ARG A 160 9.49 -9.86 15.75
N TYR A 161 10.23 -9.08 14.97
CA TYR A 161 11.69 -9.08 14.97
C TYR A 161 12.31 -7.84 15.66
N GLY A 162 11.50 -7.00 16.33
CA GLY A 162 11.99 -5.88 17.11
C GLY A 162 12.53 -4.68 16.31
N TYR A 163 12.00 -4.44 15.11
CA TYR A 163 12.43 -3.35 14.23
C TYR A 163 11.62 -2.07 14.46
N THR A 164 12.35 -0.95 14.63
CA THR A 164 11.82 0.42 14.60
C THR A 164 11.70 0.94 13.17
N GLU A 165 10.99 2.05 12.93
CA GLU A 165 10.92 2.69 11.61
C GLU A 165 12.32 3.05 11.07
N LYS A 166 13.23 3.48 11.96
CA LYS A 166 14.62 3.80 11.60
C LYS A 166 15.37 2.55 11.16
N MET A 167 15.24 1.45 11.90
CA MET A 167 15.88 0.18 11.53
C MET A 167 15.33 -0.37 10.21
N ALA A 168 14.03 -0.25 9.97
CA ALA A 168 13.42 -0.64 8.69
C ALA A 168 14.00 0.17 7.52
N LEU A 169 14.23 1.47 7.70
CA LEU A 169 14.86 2.34 6.72
C LEU A 169 16.30 1.90 6.41
N GLU A 170 17.12 1.67 7.44
CA GLU A 170 18.51 1.23 7.26
C GLU A 170 18.60 -0.16 6.63
N LEU A 171 17.72 -1.08 7.02
CA LEU A 171 17.63 -2.41 6.40
C LEU A 171 17.30 -2.31 4.91
N CYS A 172 16.36 -1.44 4.52
CA CYS A 172 16.07 -1.21 3.11
C CYS A 172 17.28 -0.65 2.36
N LYS A 173 18.09 0.23 2.97
CA LYS A 173 19.32 0.75 2.33
C LYS A 173 20.35 -0.35 2.12
N GLU A 174 20.59 -1.17 3.14
CA GLU A 174 21.57 -2.26 3.11
C GLU A 174 21.28 -3.23 1.96
N TYR A 175 20.00 -3.52 1.72
CA TYR A 175 19.56 -4.41 0.64
C TYR A 175 19.37 -3.71 -0.71
N GLY A 176 19.66 -2.41 -0.83
CA GLY A 176 19.44 -1.64 -2.07
C GLY A 176 17.96 -1.50 -2.45
N LEU A 177 17.06 -1.63 -1.47
CA LEU A 177 15.60 -1.64 -1.62
C LEU A 177 14.93 -0.43 -0.93
N LEU A 178 15.65 0.68 -0.78
CA LEU A 178 15.07 1.94 -0.32
C LEU A 178 14.54 2.74 -1.52
N SER A 179 13.23 3.01 -1.53
CA SER A 179 12.60 3.83 -2.56
C SER A 179 13.26 5.23 -2.67
N PRO A 180 13.55 5.74 -3.88
CA PRO A 180 14.17 7.04 -4.09
C PRO A 180 13.40 8.22 -3.48
N ILE A 181 12.09 8.05 -3.27
CA ILE A 181 11.24 9.09 -2.66
C ILE A 181 11.72 9.53 -1.28
N TYR A 182 12.48 8.68 -0.57
CA TYR A 182 13.02 9.01 0.75
C TYR A 182 14.12 10.08 0.73
N GLN A 183 14.59 10.49 -0.46
CA GLN A 183 15.40 11.69 -0.63
C GLN A 183 14.59 12.99 -0.40
N TYR A 184 13.28 12.94 -0.65
CA TYR A 184 12.40 14.11 -0.68
C TYR A 184 11.31 14.08 0.40
N THR A 185 11.04 12.92 1.01
CA THR A 185 9.99 12.77 2.02
C THR A 185 10.28 11.66 3.03
N SER A 186 9.80 11.80 4.26
CA SER A 186 9.88 10.76 5.29
C SER A 186 8.82 9.67 5.18
N ARG A 187 7.83 9.79 4.27
CA ARG A 187 6.71 8.83 4.12
C ARG A 187 6.43 8.47 2.65
N GLY A 188 6.27 7.17 2.39
CA GLY A 188 5.85 6.65 1.08
C GLY A 188 4.34 6.50 0.99
N ALA A 189 3.69 7.34 0.18
CA ALA A 189 2.29 7.16 -0.19
C ALA A 189 1.96 7.78 -1.57
N ALA A 190 0.98 7.19 -2.25
CA ALA A 190 0.31 7.70 -3.45
C ALA A 190 -0.11 9.16 -3.29
N GLY A 191 -0.03 9.93 -4.38
CA GLY A 191 -0.15 11.39 -4.37
C GLY A 191 -1.38 11.96 -3.65
N SER A 192 -2.51 11.24 -3.61
CA SER A 192 -3.71 11.68 -2.90
C SER A 192 -3.64 11.63 -1.37
N ALA A 193 -2.74 10.82 -0.79
CA ALA A 193 -2.49 10.80 0.64
C ALA A 193 -1.52 11.91 1.10
N ARG A 194 -0.95 12.69 0.15
CA ARG A 194 -0.08 13.85 0.41
C ARG A 194 -0.79 15.19 0.31
N ILE A 195 -2.13 15.25 0.34
CA ILE A 195 -2.87 16.53 0.50
C ILE A 195 -2.77 17.03 1.97
N SER A 196 -1.59 16.94 2.55
CA SER A 196 -1.18 17.64 3.78
C SER A 196 0.13 18.40 3.59
N VAL A 197 0.69 18.44 2.38
CA VAL A 197 1.96 19.14 2.08
C VAL A 197 1.90 20.06 0.85
N PHE A 198 0.71 20.38 0.33
CA PHE A 198 0.62 21.56 -0.52
C PHE A 198 0.97 22.78 0.34
N PRO A 199 1.93 23.64 -0.08
CA PRO A 199 2.07 24.95 0.55
C PRO A 199 0.68 25.58 0.50
N LYS A 200 0.26 26.18 1.62
CA LYS A 200 -0.97 26.98 1.67
C LYS A 200 -0.93 27.91 0.46
N TRP A 201 -1.76 27.66 -0.54
CA TRP A 201 -1.97 28.62 -1.59
C TRP A 201 -2.53 29.86 -0.89
N PRO A 202 -1.94 31.05 -1.12
CA PRO A 202 -2.55 32.27 -0.64
C PRO A 202 -3.89 32.37 -1.36
N ILE A 203 -4.97 32.31 -0.58
CA ILE A 203 -6.24 32.90 -0.96
C ILE A 203 -6.13 34.37 -0.57
#